data_AF-A0A938U3C9-F1
#
_entry.id   AF-A0A938U3C9-F1
#
_cell.length_a   1.000
_cell.length_b   1.000
_cell.length_c   1.000
_cell.angle_alpha   90.00
_cell.angle_beta   90.00
_cell.angle_gamma   90.00
#
_symmetry.space_group_name_H-M   'P 1'
#
loop_
_entity.id
_entity.type
_entity.pdbx_description
1 polymer ?
#
loop_
_entity_poly.entity_id
_entity_poly.type
_entity_poly.pdbx_seq_one_letter_code
_entity_poly.pdbx_strand_id
1 'polypeptide(L)'
;MGVAVDLDAGALALYADGALRAVEALGLFPGVGAFFATAQAMPGTELALNLGAAPFAFAPPAGFRAWSTNEDGSAGPCVTTEPAPARRAPIVVTEPADAVASTFSSSADDDTELVVLGAYDTGSTASWRWSLDDAGNPTTEPVAGGQPGSALVTIRRAGPLALVLTAYEPTDWVLDVDAGTDLRSVSVYGMHAQTVRGVPDGVVVDNHAICADRNGGGNCTAPTGESFPIAAHQWPFDTGGGDTQGFIRFVEEQMCLPLKHFGGAYLARHFTLD
;
A
#
# COMPACT_ATOMS: atom_id res chain seq x y z
N MET A 1 -4.20 10.92 24.51
CA MET A 1 -5.29 10.29 23.74
C MET A 1 -5.46 8.86 24.19
N GLY A 2 -6.66 8.31 24.09
CA GLY A 2 -6.95 6.89 24.28
C GLY A 2 -7.76 6.35 23.10
N VAL A 3 -7.52 5.09 22.73
CA VAL A 3 -8.24 4.40 21.66
C VAL A 3 -8.77 3.10 22.24
N ALA A 4 -10.05 2.82 22.03
CA ALA A 4 -10.69 1.57 22.39
C ALA A 4 -11.30 0.95 21.14
N VAL A 5 -11.13 -0.35 20.95
CA VAL A 5 -11.58 -1.06 19.75
C VAL A 5 -12.50 -2.19 20.18
N ASP A 6 -13.71 -2.18 19.65
CA ASP A 6 -14.73 -3.22 19.84
C ASP A 6 -14.88 -3.99 18.53
N LEU A 7 -14.29 -5.18 18.50
CA LEU A 7 -14.28 -6.05 17.32
C LEU A 7 -15.61 -6.77 17.11
N ASP A 8 -16.44 -6.90 18.14
CA ASP A 8 -17.75 -7.52 18.02
C ASP A 8 -18.76 -6.50 17.47
N ALA A 9 -18.67 -5.25 17.92
CA ALA A 9 -19.51 -4.16 17.44
C ALA A 9 -19.02 -3.54 16.12
N GLY A 10 -17.78 -3.83 15.70
CA GLY A 10 -17.16 -3.17 14.55
C GLY A 10 -17.05 -1.67 14.76
N ALA A 11 -16.54 -1.26 15.93
CA ALA A 11 -16.45 0.13 16.33
C ALA A 11 -15.08 0.48 16.92
N LEU A 12 -14.65 1.71 16.66
CA LEU A 12 -13.46 2.31 17.25
C LEU A 12 -13.87 3.58 17.99
N ALA A 13 -13.54 3.68 19.29
CA ALA A 13 -13.84 4.83 20.12
C ALA A 13 -12.56 5.63 20.43
N LEU A 14 -12.63 6.95 20.22
CA LEU A 14 -11.54 7.89 20.46
C LEU A 14 -11.80 8.71 21.72
N TYR A 15 -10.80 8.78 22.60
CA TYR A 15 -10.86 9.50 23.87
C TYR A 15 -9.78 10.57 23.94
N ALA A 16 -10.13 11.75 24.44
CA ALA A 16 -9.18 12.81 24.77
C ALA A 16 -9.44 13.30 26.20
N ASP A 17 -8.39 13.27 27.02
CA ASP A 17 -8.40 13.63 28.44
C ASP A 17 -9.46 12.87 29.25
N GLY A 18 -9.59 11.57 28.96
CA GLY A 18 -10.55 10.67 29.62
C GLY A 18 -12.00 10.79 29.14
N ALA A 19 -12.32 11.76 28.28
CA ALA A 19 -13.66 11.94 27.71
C ALA A 19 -13.75 11.32 26.31
N LEU A 20 -14.85 10.61 26.03
CA LEU A 20 -15.18 10.13 24.69
C LEU A 20 -15.36 11.33 23.75
N ARG A 21 -14.72 11.27 22.59
CA ARG A 21 -14.77 12.32 21.55
C ARG A 21 -15.48 11.87 20.30
N ALA A 22 -15.22 10.64 19.86
CA ALA A 22 -15.82 10.09 18.65
C ALA A 22 -15.96 8.57 18.77
N VAL A 23 -16.91 8.03 18.00
CA VAL A 23 -17.03 6.60 17.73
C VAL A 23 -17.14 6.47 16.22
N GLU A 24 -16.19 5.74 15.64
CA GLU A 24 -16.09 5.49 14.20
C GLU A 24 -16.44 4.04 13.92
N ALA A 25 -17.00 3.79 12.74
CA ALA A 25 -17.16 2.42 12.26
C ALA A 25 -15.78 1.81 11.97
N LEU A 26 -15.52 0.64 12.52
CA LEU A 26 -14.34 -0.14 12.22
C LEU A 26 -14.65 -1.08 11.05
N GLY A 27 -13.86 -1.00 9.99
CA GLY A 27 -13.92 -1.96 8.89
C GLY A 27 -13.47 -3.35 9.37
N LEU A 28 -14.42 -4.17 9.80
CA LEU A 28 -14.18 -5.58 10.08
C LEU A 28 -14.18 -6.35 8.77
N PHE A 29 -13.01 -6.85 8.36
CA PHE A 29 -12.89 -7.66 7.16
C PHE A 29 -12.97 -9.15 7.54
N PRO A 30 -13.91 -9.92 6.96
CA PRO A 30 -13.96 -11.37 7.17
C PRO A 30 -12.61 -12.01 6.82
N GLY A 31 -12.03 -12.78 7.74
CA GLY A 31 -10.74 -13.45 7.55
C GLY A 31 -9.50 -12.62 7.92
N VAL A 32 -9.63 -11.32 8.22
CA VAL A 32 -8.53 -10.52 8.79
C VAL A 32 -8.58 -10.64 10.31
N GLY A 33 -7.82 -11.60 10.84
CA GLY A 33 -7.90 -12.03 12.24
C GLY A 33 -7.07 -11.23 13.25
N ALA A 34 -6.38 -10.16 12.84
CA ALA A 34 -5.53 -9.39 13.75
C ALA A 34 -5.51 -7.90 13.40
N PHE A 35 -5.92 -7.09 14.37
CA PHE A 35 -5.62 -5.66 14.39
C PHE A 35 -4.32 -5.46 15.17
N PHE A 36 -3.56 -4.41 14.86
CA PHE A 36 -2.40 -4.00 15.65
C PHE A 36 -2.49 -2.50 15.95
N ALA A 37 -2.09 -2.11 17.16
CA ALA A 37 -1.95 -0.71 17.51
C ALA A 37 -0.73 -0.14 16.78
N THR A 38 -0.93 0.94 16.03
CA THR A 38 0.14 1.68 15.36
C THR A 38 0.01 3.17 15.66
N ALA A 39 1.10 3.91 15.52
CA ALA A 39 1.08 5.36 15.47
C ALA A 39 2.28 5.89 14.69
N GLN A 40 2.11 7.06 14.11
CA GLN A 40 3.13 7.75 13.31
C GLN A 40 3.44 9.09 13.96
N ALA A 41 4.73 9.36 14.20
CA ALA A 41 5.21 10.64 14.68
C ALA A 41 5.60 11.53 13.49
N MET A 42 5.24 12.80 13.54
CA MET A 42 5.72 13.80 12.57
C MET A 42 7.13 14.29 12.96
N PRO A 43 7.93 14.82 12.01
CA PRO A 43 9.23 15.38 12.33
C PRO A 43 9.17 16.40 13.47
N GLY A 44 10.05 16.26 14.47
CA GLY A 44 10.09 17.13 15.65
C GLY A 44 9.08 16.79 16.74
N THR A 45 8.32 15.70 16.62
CA THR A 45 7.43 15.21 17.67
C THR A 45 7.97 13.95 18.34
N GLU A 46 7.81 13.87 19.66
CA GLU A 46 8.03 12.64 20.42
C GLU A 46 6.66 12.02 20.74
N LEU A 47 6.54 10.73 20.46
CA LEU A 47 5.33 9.97 20.76
C LEU A 47 5.67 8.81 21.70
N ALA A 48 4.94 8.72 22.81
CA ALA A 48 4.98 7.59 23.71
C ALA A 48 3.66 6.83 23.64
N LEU A 49 3.73 5.52 23.37
CA LEU A 49 2.57 4.63 23.35
C LEU A 49 2.59 3.77 24.62
N ASN A 50 1.55 3.88 25.44
CA ASN A 50 1.30 2.94 26.52
C ASN A 50 0.22 1.96 26.08
N LEU A 51 0.61 0.70 25.86
CA LEU A 51 -0.30 -0.39 25.47
C LEU A 51 -0.75 -1.25 26.68
N GLY A 52 -0.50 -0.77 27.90
CA GLY A 52 -0.75 -1.49 29.16
C GLY A 52 0.51 -1.90 29.92
N ALA A 53 1.70 -1.50 29.44
CA ALA A 53 2.97 -1.77 30.11
C ALA A 53 3.18 -0.90 31.38
N ALA A 54 2.45 0.21 31.49
CA ALA A 54 2.38 1.05 32.68
C ALA A 54 0.91 1.42 32.97
N PRO A 55 0.59 1.93 34.17
CA PRO A 55 -0.74 2.47 34.45
C PRO A 55 -1.14 3.52 33.42
N PHE A 56 -2.37 3.44 32.91
CA PHE A 56 -2.90 4.48 32.04
C PHE A 56 -3.19 5.75 32.83
N ALA A 57 -3.00 6.91 32.20
CA ALA A 57 -3.38 8.21 32.78
C ALA A 57 -4.89 8.29 33.06
N PHE A 58 -5.70 7.59 32.27
CA PHE A 58 -7.14 7.41 32.46
C PHE A 58 -7.48 5.92 32.39
N ALA A 59 -8.37 5.45 33.25
CA ALA A 59 -8.76 4.04 33.24
C ALA A 59 -9.36 3.63 31.89
N PRO A 60 -9.13 2.38 31.41
CA PRO A 60 -9.83 1.85 30.26
C PRO A 60 -11.36 1.93 30.46
N PRO A 61 -12.14 2.17 29.40
CA PRO A 61 -13.60 2.16 29.49
C PRO A 61 -14.11 0.81 30.00
N ALA A 62 -15.26 0.80 30.66
CA ALA A 62 -15.87 -0.43 31.15
C ALA A 62 -16.08 -1.43 30.00
N GLY A 63 -15.67 -2.70 30.21
CA GLY A 63 -15.74 -3.75 29.20
C GLY A 63 -14.48 -3.88 28.32
N PHE A 64 -13.57 -2.88 28.35
CA PHE A 64 -12.33 -2.91 27.58
C PHE A 64 -11.14 -3.32 28.45
N ARG A 65 -10.12 -3.87 27.81
CA ARG A 65 -8.89 -4.34 28.45
C ARG A 65 -7.68 -3.66 27.82
N ALA A 66 -6.57 -3.63 28.56
CA ALA A 66 -5.31 -3.16 28.00
C ALA A 66 -4.82 -4.14 26.93
N TRP A 67 -4.20 -3.62 25.86
CA TRP A 67 -3.72 -4.43 24.74
C TRP A 67 -2.71 -5.50 25.17
N SER A 68 -1.84 -5.16 26.13
CA SER A 68 -0.78 -6.05 26.62
C SER A 68 -1.24 -7.00 27.75
N THR A 69 -2.55 -7.14 28.02
CA THR A 69 -3.06 -7.97 29.12
C THR A 69 -3.90 -9.14 28.64
N ASN A 70 -3.72 -10.30 29.27
CA ASN A 70 -4.51 -11.51 29.06
C ASN A 70 -5.91 -11.45 29.65
N GLU A 71 -6.72 -12.47 29.33
CA GLU A 71 -8.02 -12.69 29.95
C GLU A 71 -7.97 -12.81 31.49
N ASP A 72 -6.85 -13.27 32.05
CA ASP A 72 -6.62 -13.43 33.49
C ASP A 72 -5.92 -12.23 34.16
N GLY A 73 -5.63 -11.17 33.40
CA GLY A 73 -4.92 -9.99 33.90
C GLY A 73 -3.39 -10.15 34.02
N SER A 74 -2.82 -11.29 33.59
CA SER A 74 -1.38 -11.40 33.37
C SER A 74 -0.96 -10.54 32.17
N ALA A 75 0.33 -10.27 32.00
CA ALA A 75 0.83 -9.83 30.69
C ALA A 75 0.40 -10.86 29.62
N GLY A 76 -0.24 -10.39 28.55
CA GLY A 76 -0.78 -11.23 27.48
C GLY A 76 0.30 -11.89 26.61
N PRO A 77 0.04 -13.03 25.93
CA PRO A 77 0.93 -13.65 24.97
C PRO A 77 1.06 -12.82 23.68
N CYS A 78 0.47 -11.61 23.65
CA CYS A 78 0.79 -10.58 22.67
C CYS A 78 2.22 -10.02 22.86
N VAL A 79 3.02 -10.55 23.80
CA VAL A 79 4.44 -10.77 23.50
C VAL A 79 4.45 -11.96 22.53
N THR A 80 4.24 -11.69 21.24
CA THR A 80 4.27 -12.75 20.24
C THR A 80 5.55 -13.56 20.48
N THR A 81 5.41 -14.87 20.78
CA THR A 81 6.48 -15.80 20.46
C THR A 81 6.80 -15.50 19.01
N GLU A 82 8.01 -15.00 18.78
CA GLU A 82 8.52 -14.47 17.51
C GLU A 82 7.73 -15.08 16.34
N PRO A 83 6.82 -14.31 15.68
CA PRO A 83 5.95 -14.89 14.66
C PRO A 83 6.85 -15.64 13.69
N ALA A 84 6.53 -16.91 13.43
CA ALA A 84 7.31 -17.72 12.49
C ALA A 84 7.58 -16.83 11.27
N PRO A 85 8.86 -16.56 10.94
CA PRO A 85 9.20 -15.45 10.07
C PRO A 85 8.38 -15.60 8.80
N ALA A 86 7.57 -14.58 8.51
CA ALA A 86 6.76 -14.57 7.30
C ALA A 86 7.70 -14.91 6.14
N ARG A 87 7.32 -15.90 5.33
CA ARG A 87 8.12 -16.23 4.16
C ARG A 87 8.19 -14.96 3.33
N ARG A 88 9.41 -14.46 3.12
CA ARG A 88 9.63 -13.32 2.25
C ARG A 88 9.03 -13.67 0.90
N ALA A 89 8.23 -12.77 0.33
CA ALA A 89 7.80 -12.95 -1.04
C ALA A 89 9.04 -13.12 -1.93
N PRO A 90 8.93 -13.83 -3.06
CA PRO A 90 10.02 -13.97 -4.00
C PRO A 90 10.22 -12.69 -4.82
N ILE A 91 10.07 -11.53 -4.17
CA ILE A 91 10.18 -10.21 -4.77
C ILE A 91 11.29 -9.45 -4.06
N VAL A 92 12.23 -8.93 -4.83
CA VAL A 92 13.22 -7.95 -4.40
C VAL A 92 12.87 -6.61 -5.01
N VAL A 93 12.68 -5.60 -4.17
CA VAL A 93 12.51 -4.21 -4.60
C VAL A 93 13.83 -3.50 -4.38
N THR A 94 14.37 -2.88 -5.42
CA THR A 94 15.55 -2.01 -5.32
C THR A 94 15.10 -0.56 -5.27
N GLU A 95 15.51 0.10 -4.21
CA GLU A 95 15.06 1.41 -3.79
C GLU A 95 16.26 2.27 -3.35
N PRO A 96 16.15 3.60 -3.37
CA PRO A 96 17.14 4.45 -2.72
C PRO A 96 17.15 4.21 -1.21
N ALA A 97 18.26 4.57 -0.54
CA ALA A 97 18.58 4.14 0.83
C ALA A 97 17.57 4.57 1.91
N ASP A 98 16.65 5.47 1.60
CA ASP A 98 15.62 6.02 2.46
C ASP A 98 14.21 5.42 2.24
N ALA A 99 14.02 4.63 1.18
CA ALA A 99 12.80 3.88 0.94
C ALA A 99 12.87 2.49 1.61
N VAL A 100 11.70 1.95 1.99
CA VAL A 100 11.58 0.64 2.63
C VAL A 100 10.66 -0.24 1.80
N ALA A 101 11.22 -1.35 1.33
CA ALA A 101 10.50 -2.35 0.58
C ALA A 101 9.52 -3.10 1.47
N SER A 102 8.31 -3.26 0.96
CA SER A 102 7.24 -4.03 1.57
C SER A 102 6.86 -5.19 0.67
N THR A 103 6.69 -6.38 1.24
CA THR A 103 6.36 -7.58 0.47
C THR A 103 5.31 -8.43 1.17
N PHE A 104 4.54 -9.18 0.39
CA PHE A 104 3.58 -10.17 0.88
C PHE A 104 3.53 -11.38 -0.05
N SER A 105 3.27 -12.55 0.52
CA SER A 105 3.07 -13.79 -0.23
C SER A 105 1.99 -14.63 0.45
N SER A 106 1.15 -15.27 -0.36
CA SER A 106 0.05 -16.12 0.11
C SER A 106 0.23 -17.59 -0.32
N SER A 107 -0.52 -18.47 0.33
CA SER A 107 -0.66 -19.87 -0.07
C SER A 107 -1.82 -20.10 -1.03
N ALA A 108 -2.25 -19.10 -1.81
CA ALA A 108 -3.28 -19.31 -2.84
C ALA A 108 -2.82 -20.34 -3.87
N ASP A 109 -3.66 -21.30 -4.25
CA ASP A 109 -3.26 -22.49 -5.03
C ASP A 109 -3.76 -22.45 -6.49
N ASP A 110 -4.07 -21.27 -7.02
CA ASP A 110 -4.47 -21.10 -8.41
C ASP A 110 -3.33 -21.39 -9.40
N ASP A 111 -3.71 -21.95 -10.55
CA ASP A 111 -2.76 -22.27 -11.63
C ASP A 111 -2.04 -21.03 -12.19
N THR A 112 -2.65 -19.85 -12.05
CA THR A 112 -2.08 -18.56 -12.45
C THR A 112 -1.81 -17.71 -11.23
N GLU A 113 -0.58 -17.26 -11.09
CA GLU A 113 -0.21 -16.38 -9.99
C GLU A 113 -0.56 -14.93 -10.32
N LEU A 114 -1.41 -14.32 -9.48
CA LEU A 114 -1.60 -12.87 -9.49
C LEU A 114 -0.47 -12.20 -8.71
N VAL A 115 0.33 -11.39 -9.41
CA VAL A 115 1.42 -10.62 -8.81
C VAL A 115 1.18 -9.13 -8.98
N VAL A 116 1.21 -8.41 -7.86
CA VAL A 116 1.04 -6.95 -7.84
C VAL A 116 2.35 -6.28 -7.44
N LEU A 117 2.86 -5.40 -8.30
CA LEU A 117 4.04 -4.59 -8.05
C LEU A 117 3.67 -3.11 -7.97
N GLY A 118 4.05 -2.46 -6.88
CA GLY A 118 3.58 -1.13 -6.54
C GLY A 118 4.68 -0.14 -6.21
N ALA A 119 4.60 1.06 -6.78
CA ALA A 119 5.40 2.20 -6.39
C ALA A 119 4.48 3.37 -6.03
N TYR A 120 4.88 4.27 -5.14
CA TYR A 120 4.23 5.59 -5.12
C TYR A 120 4.84 6.43 -6.26
N ASP A 121 6.16 6.53 -6.27
CA ASP A 121 6.96 7.22 -7.26
C ASP A 121 8.06 6.28 -7.82
N THR A 122 8.44 6.51 -9.07
CA THR A 122 9.52 5.81 -9.79
C THR A 122 10.63 6.78 -10.24
N GLY A 123 10.70 7.96 -9.62
CA GLY A 123 11.58 9.06 -9.98
C GLY A 123 10.98 10.00 -11.02
N SER A 124 9.65 10.12 -11.06
CA SER A 124 8.94 11.08 -11.87
C SER A 124 9.32 12.51 -11.48
N THR A 125 9.31 13.37 -12.48
CA THR A 125 9.41 14.83 -12.31
C THR A 125 8.22 15.53 -12.97
N ALA A 126 7.22 14.78 -13.43
CA ALA A 126 6.14 15.24 -14.31
C ALA A 126 4.88 15.72 -13.58
N SER A 127 4.72 15.42 -12.30
CA SER A 127 3.51 15.78 -11.56
C SER A 127 3.61 17.18 -10.96
N TRP A 128 4.01 17.34 -9.73
CA TRP A 128 3.90 18.61 -9.04
C TRP A 128 4.92 18.70 -7.93
N ARG A 129 5.13 19.94 -7.46
CA ARG A 129 5.91 20.21 -6.27
C ARG A 129 5.08 21.01 -5.29
N TRP A 130 5.31 20.78 -4.01
CA TRP A 130 4.83 21.69 -2.97
C TRP A 130 5.51 23.06 -3.14
N SER A 131 4.70 24.10 -3.07
CA SER A 131 5.11 25.51 -3.08
C SER A 131 4.30 26.27 -2.04
N LEU A 132 4.57 27.57 -1.88
CA LEU A 132 3.78 28.47 -1.05
C LEU A 132 3.21 29.58 -1.94
N ASP A 133 1.93 29.90 -1.77
CA ASP A 133 1.34 31.10 -2.41
C ASP A 133 1.92 32.40 -1.80
N ASP A 134 1.52 33.55 -2.35
CA ASP A 134 1.97 34.88 -1.85
C ASP A 134 1.60 35.14 -0.38
N ALA A 135 0.65 34.39 0.18
CA ALA A 135 0.22 34.48 1.57
C ALA A 135 0.91 33.44 2.47
N GLY A 136 1.80 32.60 1.93
CA GLY A 136 2.51 31.56 2.66
C GLY A 136 1.70 30.28 2.89
N ASN A 137 0.60 30.07 2.17
CA ASN A 137 -0.18 28.83 2.27
C ASN A 137 0.41 27.75 1.35
N PRO A 138 0.43 26.47 1.77
CA PRO A 138 0.81 25.35 0.91
C PRO A 138 -0.06 25.30 -0.36
N THR A 139 0.61 25.23 -1.51
CA THR A 139 -0.01 25.04 -2.82
C THR A 139 0.80 24.02 -3.63
N THR A 140 0.23 23.53 -4.73
CA THR A 140 0.91 22.63 -5.66
C THR A 140 1.16 23.34 -6.98
N GLU A 141 2.40 23.29 -7.47
CA GLU A 141 2.76 23.83 -8.78
C GLU A 141 3.04 22.68 -9.76
N PRO A 142 2.45 22.69 -10.97
CA PRO A 142 2.83 21.75 -12.02
C PRO A 142 4.31 21.95 -12.39
N VAL A 143 5.03 20.84 -12.58
CA VAL A 143 6.41 20.89 -13.08
C VAL A 143 6.38 20.89 -14.60
N ALA A 144 6.39 22.07 -15.22
CA ALA A 144 6.40 22.20 -16.67
C ALA A 144 7.64 21.50 -17.29
N GLY A 145 7.40 20.59 -18.24
CA GLY A 145 8.46 19.86 -18.94
C GLY A 145 9.05 18.68 -18.15
N GLY A 146 8.46 18.33 -17.01
CA GLY A 146 8.83 17.14 -16.26
C GLY A 146 8.69 15.85 -17.07
N GLN A 147 9.46 14.84 -16.68
CA GLN A 147 9.50 13.53 -17.33
C GLN A 147 8.87 12.46 -16.43
N PRO A 148 8.20 11.45 -17.01
CA PRO A 148 7.78 10.27 -16.27
C PRO A 148 8.95 9.60 -15.55
N GLY A 149 8.64 8.94 -14.44
CA GLY A 149 9.59 8.04 -13.78
C GLY A 149 9.76 6.76 -14.58
N SER A 150 10.67 5.90 -14.14
CA SER A 150 10.95 4.63 -14.84
C SER A 150 11.22 3.52 -13.86
N ALA A 151 10.63 2.35 -14.13
CA ALA A 151 10.82 1.16 -13.34
C ALA A 151 11.12 -0.05 -14.24
N LEU A 152 12.20 -0.76 -13.92
CA LEU A 152 12.52 -2.07 -14.49
C LEU A 152 11.80 -3.16 -13.69
N VAL A 153 11.23 -4.14 -14.37
CA VAL A 153 10.62 -5.32 -13.76
C VAL A 153 11.25 -6.55 -14.39
N THR A 154 12.11 -7.22 -13.64
CA THR A 154 12.75 -8.47 -14.04
C THR A 154 11.93 -9.63 -13.51
N ILE A 155 11.50 -10.54 -14.39
CA ILE A 155 10.65 -11.69 -14.04
C ILE A 155 11.37 -12.97 -14.42
N ARG A 156 11.87 -13.70 -13.42
CA ARG A 156 12.58 -14.99 -13.53
C ARG A 156 11.78 -16.14 -12.93
N ARG A 157 10.46 -16.04 -13.03
CA ARG A 157 9.53 -16.93 -12.36
C ARG A 157 8.84 -17.86 -13.35
N ALA A 158 9.07 -19.16 -13.20
CA ALA A 158 8.49 -20.16 -14.09
C ALA A 158 6.98 -20.33 -13.85
N GLY A 159 6.24 -20.53 -14.94
CA GLY A 159 4.81 -20.85 -14.89
C GLY A 159 3.90 -19.65 -15.18
N PRO A 160 2.57 -19.86 -15.06
CA PRO A 160 1.59 -18.86 -15.47
C PRO A 160 1.48 -17.68 -14.51
N LEU A 161 1.51 -16.47 -15.07
CA LEU A 161 1.53 -15.23 -14.29
C LEU A 161 0.62 -14.16 -14.89
N ALA A 162 -0.18 -13.51 -14.03
CA ALA A 162 -0.89 -12.28 -14.32
C ALA A 162 -0.20 -11.14 -13.55
N LEU A 163 0.29 -10.12 -14.27
CA LEU A 163 1.05 -9.03 -13.68
C LEU A 163 0.19 -7.78 -13.55
N VAL A 164 0.16 -7.21 -12.34
CA VAL A 164 -0.41 -5.90 -12.08
C VAL A 164 0.70 -4.94 -11.67
N LEU A 165 0.76 -3.77 -12.32
CA LEU A 165 1.68 -2.69 -12.01
C LEU A 165 0.91 -1.48 -11.53
N THR A 166 1.35 -0.83 -10.46
CA THR A 166 0.70 0.40 -10.01
C THR A 166 1.69 1.48 -9.57
N ALA A 167 1.38 2.72 -9.95
CA ALA A 167 2.10 3.91 -9.53
C ALA A 167 1.14 5.08 -9.32
N TYR A 168 1.44 5.95 -8.35
CA TYR A 168 0.76 7.26 -8.29
C TYR A 168 1.27 8.12 -9.46
N GLU A 169 2.58 8.24 -9.54
CA GLU A 169 3.26 9.07 -10.53
C GLU A 169 3.22 8.48 -11.95
N PRO A 170 3.32 9.29 -13.02
CA PRO A 170 3.50 8.80 -14.38
C PRO A 170 4.77 7.93 -14.47
N THR A 171 4.61 6.70 -14.98
CA THR A 171 5.71 5.72 -15.02
C THR A 171 5.85 5.05 -16.38
N ASP A 172 7.10 4.93 -16.83
CA ASP A 172 7.55 4.03 -17.88
C ASP A 172 7.99 2.68 -17.30
N TRP A 173 7.17 1.65 -17.46
CA TRP A 173 7.50 0.29 -17.05
C TRP A 173 8.27 -0.45 -18.15
N VAL A 174 9.36 -1.10 -17.76
CA VAL A 174 10.18 -1.93 -18.65
C VAL A 174 10.17 -3.35 -18.12
N LEU A 175 9.62 -4.30 -18.87
CA LEU A 175 9.63 -5.71 -18.50
C LEU A 175 10.86 -6.41 -19.12
N ASP A 176 11.58 -7.16 -18.29
CA ASP A 176 12.59 -8.14 -18.67
C ASP A 176 12.09 -9.52 -18.22
N VAL A 177 11.37 -10.20 -19.11
CA VAL A 177 10.66 -11.46 -18.82
C VAL A 177 11.48 -12.64 -19.32
N ASP A 178 11.79 -13.58 -18.43
CA ASP A 178 12.52 -14.78 -18.81
C ASP A 178 11.68 -15.72 -19.67
N ALA A 179 12.34 -16.50 -20.52
CA ALA A 179 11.67 -17.40 -21.48
C ALA A 179 10.86 -18.53 -20.81
N GLY A 180 11.11 -18.82 -19.53
CA GLY A 180 10.35 -19.79 -18.74
C GLY A 180 9.06 -19.24 -18.11
N THR A 181 8.81 -17.93 -18.20
CA THR A 181 7.63 -17.28 -17.65
C THR A 181 6.48 -17.33 -18.67
N ASP A 182 5.33 -17.86 -18.27
CA ASP A 182 4.08 -17.78 -19.05
C ASP A 182 3.32 -16.52 -18.61
N LEU A 183 3.78 -15.34 -19.06
CA LEU A 183 3.13 -14.06 -18.75
C LEU A 183 1.82 -13.95 -19.57
N ARG A 184 0.68 -14.04 -18.90
CA ARG A 184 -0.65 -14.10 -19.55
C ARG A 184 -1.27 -12.74 -19.80
N SER A 185 -1.06 -11.80 -18.89
CA SER A 185 -1.59 -10.45 -18.96
C SER A 185 -0.73 -9.47 -18.18
N VAL A 186 -0.81 -8.20 -18.58
CA VAL A 186 -0.28 -7.07 -17.84
C VAL A 186 -1.40 -6.04 -17.67
N SER A 187 -1.71 -5.67 -16.44
CA SER A 187 -2.63 -4.56 -16.16
C SER A 187 -1.90 -3.48 -15.38
N VAL A 188 -2.06 -2.23 -15.79
CA VAL A 188 -1.39 -1.08 -15.19
C VAL A 188 -2.42 -0.12 -14.65
N TYR A 189 -2.24 0.32 -13.41
CA TYR A 189 -3.16 1.22 -12.71
C TYR A 189 -2.43 2.41 -12.13
N GLY A 190 -2.88 3.62 -12.40
CA GLY A 190 -2.32 4.79 -11.74
C GLY A 190 -3.20 6.03 -11.73
N MET A 191 -2.73 7.04 -11.00
CA MET A 191 -3.35 8.36 -11.06
C MET A 191 -3.20 8.92 -12.47
N HIS A 192 -2.00 8.86 -13.04
CA HIS A 192 -1.69 9.33 -14.38
C HIS A 192 -1.51 8.18 -15.38
N ALA A 193 -1.67 8.49 -16.67
CA ALA A 193 -1.41 7.53 -17.74
C ALA A 193 0.03 7.00 -17.73
N GLN A 194 0.19 5.69 -17.84
CA GLN A 194 1.48 4.99 -17.77
C GLN A 194 1.82 4.33 -19.12
N THR A 195 3.00 3.75 -19.25
CA THR A 195 3.38 2.94 -20.43
C THR A 195 4.10 1.69 -19.99
N VAL A 196 4.00 0.65 -20.82
CA VAL A 196 4.73 -0.61 -20.65
C VAL A 196 5.44 -0.95 -21.93
N ARG A 197 6.68 -1.42 -21.82
CA ARG A 197 7.46 -2.00 -22.91
C ARG A 197 8.18 -3.26 -22.46
N GLY A 198 8.66 -4.06 -23.40
CA GLY A 198 9.29 -5.36 -23.12
C GLY A 198 8.28 -6.48 -22.83
N VAL A 199 7.00 -6.23 -23.14
CA VAL A 199 5.93 -7.24 -23.04
C VAL A 199 6.10 -8.26 -24.18
N PRO A 200 6.09 -9.58 -23.90
CA PRO A 200 6.15 -10.60 -24.93
C PRO A 200 5.03 -10.50 -25.96
N ASP A 201 5.29 -10.92 -27.19
CA ASP A 201 4.30 -10.89 -28.28
C ASP A 201 3.02 -11.67 -27.91
N GLY A 202 1.86 -11.07 -28.16
CA GLY A 202 0.56 -11.69 -27.91
C GLY A 202 0.00 -11.51 -26.49
N VAL A 203 0.78 -10.95 -25.56
CA VAL A 203 0.29 -10.62 -24.21
C VAL A 203 -0.46 -9.29 -24.24
N VAL A 204 -1.66 -9.27 -23.68
CA VAL A 204 -2.51 -8.07 -23.61
C VAL A 204 -2.01 -7.15 -22.49
N VAL A 205 -1.98 -5.84 -22.79
CA VAL A 205 -1.69 -4.78 -21.82
C VAL A 205 -2.93 -3.91 -21.64
N ASP A 206 -3.52 -3.98 -20.45
CA ASP A 206 -4.62 -3.11 -20.05
C ASP A 206 -4.08 -1.95 -19.23
N ASN A 207 -4.42 -0.71 -19.61
CA ASN A 207 -3.87 0.49 -19.00
C ASN A 207 -5.00 1.37 -18.48
N HIS A 208 -5.04 1.50 -17.16
CA HIS A 208 -6.05 2.18 -16.39
C HIS A 208 -5.44 3.40 -15.73
N ALA A 209 -6.03 4.56 -16.00
CA ALA A 209 -5.58 5.81 -15.42
C ALA A 209 -6.78 6.62 -14.99
N ILE A 210 -6.74 7.23 -13.80
CA ILE A 210 -7.76 8.19 -13.37
C ILE A 210 -7.67 9.46 -14.23
N CYS A 211 -6.45 9.82 -14.63
CA CYS A 211 -6.13 11.03 -15.35
C CYS A 211 -5.43 10.71 -16.68
N ALA A 212 -6.00 11.21 -17.77
CA ALA A 212 -5.47 11.01 -19.12
C ALA A 212 -4.17 11.80 -19.37
N ASP A 213 -3.89 12.82 -18.55
CA ASP A 213 -2.71 13.67 -18.67
C ASP A 213 -1.48 13.01 -18.03
N ARG A 214 -0.66 12.39 -18.89
CA ARG A 214 0.63 11.81 -18.49
C ARG A 214 1.60 12.83 -17.90
N ASN A 215 1.61 14.05 -18.43
CA ASN A 215 2.56 15.11 -18.04
C ASN A 215 1.84 16.36 -17.53
N GLY A 216 0.57 16.25 -17.14
CA GLY A 216 -0.31 17.41 -16.93
C GLY A 216 0.05 18.28 -15.72
N GLY A 217 0.89 17.74 -14.86
CA GLY A 217 1.39 18.37 -13.67
C GLY A 217 0.31 18.73 -12.63
N GLY A 218 0.32 18.07 -11.48
CA GLY A 218 -0.64 18.36 -10.40
C GLY A 218 -1.91 17.50 -10.43
N ASN A 219 -2.99 18.07 -9.89
CA ASN A 219 -4.29 17.43 -9.81
C ASN A 219 -4.86 17.18 -11.22
N CYS A 220 -5.33 15.95 -11.44
CA CYS A 220 -6.06 15.45 -12.60
C CYS A 220 -6.75 16.54 -13.46
N THR A 221 -6.12 16.98 -14.55
CA THR A 221 -6.74 18.01 -15.42
C THR A 221 -7.68 17.43 -16.46
N ALA A 222 -7.54 16.13 -16.76
CA ALA A 222 -8.32 15.40 -17.74
C ALA A 222 -8.76 14.04 -17.19
N PRO A 223 -9.82 13.98 -16.35
CA PRO A 223 -10.29 12.72 -15.78
C PRO A 223 -10.82 11.79 -16.87
N THR A 224 -10.49 10.50 -16.78
CA THR A 224 -10.99 9.45 -17.68
C THR A 224 -12.40 8.98 -17.31
N GLY A 225 -12.81 9.22 -16.06
CA GLY A 225 -14.02 8.67 -15.46
C GLY A 225 -13.79 7.34 -14.72
N GLU A 226 -12.57 6.80 -14.76
CA GLU A 226 -12.21 5.65 -13.95
C GLU A 226 -12.04 6.04 -12.47
N SER A 227 -12.37 5.09 -11.58
CA SER A 227 -12.24 5.27 -10.15
C SER A 227 -11.86 3.94 -9.52
N PHE A 228 -10.68 3.89 -8.93
CA PHE A 228 -10.15 2.75 -8.20
C PHE A 228 -9.19 3.27 -7.12
N PRO A 229 -8.94 2.49 -6.05
CA PRO A 229 -7.86 2.80 -5.11
C PRO A 229 -6.52 2.87 -5.86
N ILE A 230 -5.68 3.86 -5.57
CA ILE A 230 -4.40 4.06 -6.30
C ILE A 230 -3.20 3.86 -5.41
N ALA A 231 -2.04 3.68 -6.06
CA ALA A 231 -0.71 3.73 -5.44
C ALA A 231 -0.51 2.70 -4.33
N ALA A 232 -1.00 1.47 -4.54
CA ALA A 232 -0.76 0.38 -3.60
C ALA A 232 0.71 0.01 -3.57
N HIS A 233 1.48 0.57 -2.63
CA HIS A 233 2.94 0.43 -2.59
C HIS A 233 3.47 -0.04 -1.23
N GLN A 234 2.62 -0.13 -0.21
CA GLN A 234 2.98 -0.61 1.11
C GLN A 234 1.96 -1.63 1.62
N TRP A 235 2.44 -2.76 2.14
CA TRP A 235 1.64 -3.83 2.70
C TRP A 235 1.64 -3.80 4.24
N PRO A 236 0.53 -4.16 4.90
CA PRO A 236 -0.81 -4.34 4.32
C PRO A 236 -1.47 -3.01 3.98
N PHE A 237 -0.99 -1.90 4.56
CA PHE A 237 -1.60 -0.59 4.41
C PHE A 237 -0.56 0.41 3.93
N ASP A 238 -1.04 1.40 3.18
CA ASP A 238 -0.30 2.62 2.90
C ASP A 238 -0.84 3.74 3.79
N THR A 239 0.06 4.48 4.45
CA THR A 239 -0.30 5.65 5.28
C THR A 239 -0.27 6.98 4.51
N GLY A 240 0.24 6.97 3.28
CA GLY A 240 0.45 8.13 2.41
C GLY A 240 -0.73 8.51 1.51
N GLY A 241 -1.92 7.95 1.76
CA GLY A 241 -3.15 8.26 1.00
C GLY A 241 -3.56 7.19 -0.02
N GLY A 242 -2.78 6.12 -0.20
CA GLY A 242 -3.22 4.91 -0.89
C GLY A 242 -4.00 3.96 0.01
N ASP A 243 -4.87 3.15 -0.60
CA ASP A 243 -5.55 2.02 0.06
C ASP A 243 -5.10 0.72 -0.61
N THR A 244 -3.96 0.18 -0.15
CA THR A 244 -3.41 -1.08 -0.69
C THR A 244 -4.42 -2.21 -0.60
N GLN A 245 -5.11 -2.41 0.53
CA GLN A 245 -6.07 -3.53 0.65
C GLN A 245 -7.28 -3.35 -0.26
N GLY A 246 -7.80 -2.13 -0.38
CA GLY A 246 -8.87 -1.81 -1.34
C GLY A 246 -8.43 -2.07 -2.78
N PHE A 247 -7.21 -1.67 -3.16
CA PHE A 247 -6.68 -1.92 -4.49
C PHE A 247 -6.54 -3.41 -4.78
N ILE A 248 -5.99 -4.17 -3.83
CA ILE A 248 -5.81 -5.61 -3.97
C ILE A 248 -7.16 -6.31 -4.19
N ARG A 249 -8.17 -5.99 -3.38
CA ARG A 249 -9.51 -6.54 -3.57
C ARG A 249 -10.09 -6.19 -4.93
N PHE A 250 -9.93 -4.94 -5.34
CA PHE A 250 -10.39 -4.48 -6.64
C PHE A 250 -9.75 -5.30 -7.77
N VAL A 251 -8.43 -5.53 -7.77
CA VAL A 251 -7.78 -6.31 -8.83
C VAL A 251 -8.09 -7.80 -8.76
N GLU A 252 -8.24 -8.37 -7.55
CA GLU A 252 -8.70 -9.76 -7.39
C GLU A 252 -10.10 -9.95 -7.98
N GLU A 253 -11.02 -9.00 -7.77
CA GLU A 253 -12.37 -9.00 -8.34
C GLU A 253 -12.36 -8.82 -9.86
N GLN A 254 -11.51 -7.93 -10.40
CA GLN A 254 -11.41 -7.72 -11.85
C GLN A 254 -10.82 -8.93 -12.58
N MET A 255 -9.81 -9.58 -11.99
CA MET A 255 -9.09 -10.68 -12.62
C MET A 255 -9.64 -12.07 -12.28
N CYS A 256 -10.53 -12.16 -11.28
CA CYS A 256 -10.99 -13.43 -10.72
C CYS A 256 -9.84 -14.35 -10.27
N LEU A 257 -8.77 -13.76 -9.74
CA LEU A 257 -7.58 -14.44 -9.23
C LEU A 257 -7.25 -13.89 -7.84
N PRO A 258 -6.96 -14.73 -6.83
CA PRO A 258 -6.50 -14.24 -5.55
C PRO A 258 -5.03 -13.81 -5.62
N LEU A 259 -4.66 -12.80 -4.83
CA LEU A 259 -3.30 -12.29 -4.73
C LEU A 259 -2.35 -13.38 -4.27
N LYS A 260 -1.34 -13.66 -5.11
CA LYS A 260 -0.26 -14.59 -4.76
C LYS A 260 0.92 -13.86 -4.14
N HIS A 261 1.39 -12.80 -4.79
CA HIS A 261 2.53 -12.00 -4.31
C HIS A 261 2.28 -10.51 -4.47
N PHE A 262 2.76 -9.75 -3.51
CA PHE A 262 2.85 -8.30 -3.59
C PHE A 262 4.27 -7.84 -3.27
N GLY A 263 4.74 -6.85 -4.02
CA GLY A 263 5.98 -6.14 -3.69
C GLY A 263 5.81 -4.66 -4.01
N GLY A 264 6.19 -3.80 -3.07
CA GLY A 264 6.13 -2.37 -3.30
C GLY A 264 7.06 -1.57 -2.41
N ALA A 265 7.25 -0.31 -2.77
CA ALA A 265 7.92 0.69 -1.95
C ALA A 265 7.44 2.08 -2.34
N TYR A 266 7.61 3.06 -1.45
CA TYR A 266 7.27 4.45 -1.78
C TYR A 266 8.04 4.91 -3.03
N LEU A 267 9.36 4.68 -3.07
CA LEU A 267 10.17 4.95 -4.24
C LEU A 267 10.81 3.66 -4.75
N ALA A 268 10.35 3.15 -5.88
CA ALA A 268 10.86 1.92 -6.47
C ALA A 268 11.29 2.15 -7.92
N ARG A 269 12.46 1.64 -8.31
CA ARG A 269 12.96 1.74 -9.70
C ARG A 269 13.29 0.40 -10.33
N HIS A 270 13.36 -0.65 -9.51
CA HIS A 270 13.59 -1.98 -10.02
C HIS A 270 12.91 -3.01 -9.12
N PHE A 271 12.14 -3.90 -9.74
CA PHE A 271 11.56 -5.07 -9.12
C PHE A 271 12.18 -6.32 -9.74
N THR A 272 12.53 -7.30 -8.92
CA THR A 272 12.89 -8.64 -9.38
C THR A 272 11.92 -9.63 -8.76
N LEU A 273 11.27 -10.43 -9.59
CA LEU A 273 10.39 -11.53 -9.19
C LEU A 273 11.07 -12.85 -9.59
N ASP A 274 11.44 -13.66 -8.61
CA ASP A 274 12.13 -14.95 -8.79
C ASP A 274 11.19 -16.17 -8.66
#